data_AF-A0A7X6JAB6-F1
#
_entry.id   AF-A0A7X6JAB6-F1
#
_cell.length_a   1.000
_cell.length_b   1.000
_cell.length_c   1.000
_cell.angle_alpha   90.00
_cell.angle_beta   90.00
_cell.angle_gamma   90.00
#
_symmetry.space_group_name_H-M   'P 1'
#
loop_
_entity.id
_entity.type
_entity.pdbx_description
1 polymer ?
#
loop_
_entity_poly.entity_id
_entity_poly.type
_entity_poly.pdbx_seq_one_letter_code
_entity_poly.pdbx_strand_id
1 'polypeptide(L)'
;MQRSGLLTVFLLSGAYIAYLAGSGFGSGQEIMQYFMSYGYVGTLGILFSAILWGTYAVFIVRDSRDFELKTLHQVYIFYCGKYLGNALFVFSIAYLFCMASLMIAGSGAAFSQYFNVGNELGRIIMTVLVLITGLLGMRKMVDVIGSLGPCIIVFVMLIAIIALFRGQTDLKQEISTFMRTKC
;
A
#
# COMPACT_ATOMS: atom_id res chain seq x y z
N MET A 1 17.74 22.51 -2.57
CA MET A 1 17.09 23.34 -1.53
C MET A 1 16.64 22.42 -0.39
N GLN A 2 17.40 22.40 0.71
CA GLN A 2 17.28 21.51 1.88
C GLN A 2 15.96 21.75 2.61
N ARG A 3 15.12 20.72 2.74
CA ARG A 3 14.02 20.68 3.72
C ARG A 3 14.60 20.39 5.10
N SER A 4 13.90 20.80 6.15
CA SER A 4 14.22 20.37 7.52
C SER A 4 14.21 18.83 7.59
N GLY A 5 15.16 18.26 8.34
CA GLY A 5 15.34 16.80 8.41
C GLY A 5 14.05 16.09 8.83
N LEU A 6 13.35 16.64 9.82
CA LEU A 6 12.10 16.09 10.35
C LEU A 6 10.98 15.99 9.30
N LEU A 7 10.72 17.07 8.55
CA LEU A 7 9.70 17.07 7.49
C LEU A 7 10.02 16.05 6.40
N THR A 8 11.32 15.90 6.07
CA THR A 8 11.75 14.92 5.07
C THR A 8 11.47 13.50 5.53
N VAL A 9 11.68 13.19 6.82
CA VAL A 9 11.34 11.89 7.40
C VAL A 9 9.84 11.65 7.31
N PHE A 10 9.00 12.60 7.74
CA PHE A 10 7.54 12.44 7.68
C PHE A 10 7.02 12.25 6.25
N LEU A 11 7.53 13.03 5.29
CA LEU A 11 7.12 12.91 3.88
C LEU A 11 7.58 11.59 3.26
N LEU A 12 8.80 11.13 3.56
CA LEU A 12 9.32 9.87 3.02
C LEU A 12 8.60 8.66 3.64
N SER A 13 8.39 8.67 4.95
CA SER A 13 7.61 7.64 5.66
C SER A 13 6.15 7.64 5.20
N GLY A 14 5.54 8.81 5.05
CA GLY A 14 4.20 8.94 4.48
C GLY A 14 4.11 8.41 3.06
N ALA A 15 5.12 8.70 2.23
CA ALA A 15 5.17 8.22 0.85
C ALA A 15 5.32 6.71 0.80
N TYR A 16 6.13 6.13 1.70
CA TYR A 16 6.28 4.69 1.83
C TYR A 16 4.96 4.00 2.20
N ILE A 17 4.24 4.51 3.20
CA ILE A 17 2.94 3.98 3.62
C ILE A 17 1.90 4.10 2.50
N ALA A 18 1.84 5.27 1.84
CA ALA A 18 0.93 5.50 0.73
C ALA A 18 1.24 4.61 -0.48
N TYR A 19 2.51 4.32 -0.75
CA TYR A 19 2.92 3.45 -1.85
C TYR A 19 2.53 1.98 -1.62
N LEU A 20 2.53 1.52 -0.36
CA LEU A 20 2.05 0.19 -0.01
C LEU A 20 0.52 0.09 -0.05
N ALA A 21 -0.19 1.20 0.11
CA ALA A 21 -1.65 1.24 0.07
C ALA A 21 -2.17 1.21 -1.38
N GLY A 22 -2.61 0.04 -1.83
CA GLY A 22 -3.26 -0.15 -3.14
C GLY A 22 -4.79 -0.12 -3.10
N SER A 23 -5.42 -0.36 -4.27
CA SER A 23 -6.86 -0.58 -4.38
C SER A 23 -7.35 -1.80 -3.57
N GLY A 24 -6.50 -2.82 -3.39
CA GLY A 24 -6.79 -3.97 -2.54
C GLY A 24 -6.84 -3.62 -1.06
N PHE A 25 -6.00 -2.68 -0.61
CA PHE A 25 -6.08 -2.11 0.74
C PHE A 25 -7.37 -1.30 0.92
N GLY A 26 -7.72 -0.44 -0.04
CA GLY A 26 -8.94 0.38 0.03
C GLY A 26 -10.25 -0.42 0.00
N SER A 27 -10.27 -1.55 -0.73
CA SER A 27 -11.42 -2.48 -0.75
C SER A 27 -11.41 -3.48 0.40
N GLY A 28 -10.32 -3.58 1.16
CA GLY A 28 -10.13 -4.54 2.24
C GLY A 28 -9.93 -6.00 1.80
N GLN A 29 -9.93 -6.28 0.49
CA GLN A 29 -9.89 -7.64 -0.05
C GLN A 29 -8.60 -8.38 0.32
N GLU A 30 -7.46 -7.69 0.26
CA GLU A 30 -6.16 -8.27 0.65
C GLU A 30 -6.15 -8.68 2.13
N ILE A 31 -6.63 -7.80 3.01
CA ILE A 31 -6.63 -8.06 4.46
C ILE A 31 -7.59 -9.19 4.81
N MET A 32 -8.76 -9.23 4.16
CA MET A 32 -9.74 -10.28 4.36
C MET A 32 -9.18 -11.66 4.01
N GLN A 33 -8.53 -11.75 2.85
CA GLN A 33 -8.02 -13.00 2.32
C GLN A 33 -6.77 -13.50 3.05
N TYR A 34 -5.84 -12.62 3.39
CA TYR A 34 -4.56 -13.03 4.00
C TYR A 34 -4.64 -13.19 5.52
N PHE A 35 -5.50 -12.43 6.19
CA PHE A 35 -5.48 -12.36 7.65
C PHE A 35 -6.83 -12.73 8.25
N MET A 36 -7.93 -12.07 7.88
CA MET A 36 -9.21 -12.26 8.57
C MET A 36 -9.78 -13.68 8.37
N SER A 37 -9.53 -14.31 7.21
CA SER A 37 -9.99 -15.68 6.93
C SER A 37 -9.43 -16.74 7.88
N TYR A 38 -8.38 -16.44 8.64
CA TYR A 38 -7.70 -17.38 9.56
C TYR A 38 -8.03 -17.13 11.04
N GLY A 39 -8.98 -16.24 11.34
CA GLY A 39 -9.40 -15.92 12.71
C GLY A 39 -8.26 -15.30 13.54
N TYR A 40 -8.15 -15.68 14.81
CA TYR A 40 -7.19 -15.07 15.76
C TYR A 40 -5.72 -15.24 15.34
N VAL A 41 -5.39 -16.34 14.66
CA VAL A 41 -4.02 -16.58 14.14
C VAL A 41 -3.67 -15.57 13.06
N GLY A 42 -4.65 -15.14 12.26
CA GLY A 42 -4.49 -14.10 11.25
C GLY A 42 -4.06 -12.75 11.82
N THR A 43 -4.59 -12.38 12.99
CA THR A 43 -4.21 -11.13 13.68
C THR A 43 -2.73 -11.10 14.09
N LEU A 44 -2.20 -12.23 14.56
CA LEU A 44 -0.77 -12.36 14.83
C LEU A 44 0.05 -12.29 13.53
N GLY A 45 -0.48 -12.86 12.44
CA GLY A 45 0.10 -12.78 11.10
C GLY A 45 0.25 -11.34 10.60
N ILE A 46 -0.72 -10.46 10.88
CA ILE A 46 -0.64 -9.03 10.53
C ILE A 46 0.54 -8.36 11.24
N LEU A 47 0.64 -8.55 12.56
CA LEU A 47 1.71 -7.94 13.36
C LEU A 47 3.09 -8.41 12.91
N PHE A 48 3.23 -9.72 12.67
CA PHE A 48 4.47 -10.30 12.17
C PHE A 48 4.84 -9.75 10.78
N SER A 49 3.88 -9.67 9.87
CA SER A 49 4.08 -9.14 8.52
C SER A 49 4.48 -7.66 8.54
N ALA A 50 3.88 -6.86 9.42
CA ALA A 50 4.21 -5.45 9.58
C ALA A 50 5.66 -5.25 10.05
N ILE A 51 6.14 -6.08 10.99
CA ILE A 51 7.54 -6.04 11.47
C ILE A 51 8.50 -6.42 10.34
N LEU A 52 8.20 -7.48 9.58
CA LEU A 52 9.02 -7.90 8.45
C LEU A 52 9.13 -6.81 7.38
N TRP A 53 8.01 -6.19 7.00
CA TRP A 53 8.00 -5.09 6.04
C TRP A 53 8.78 -3.87 6.53
N GLY A 54 8.61 -3.51 7.81
CA GLY A 54 9.34 -2.38 8.41
C GLY A 54 10.86 -2.61 8.44
N THR A 55 11.30 -3.80 8.88
CA THR A 55 12.73 -4.15 8.92
C THR A 55 13.33 -4.24 7.52
N TYR A 56 12.62 -4.86 6.56
CA TYR A 56 13.03 -4.91 5.17
C TYR A 56 13.28 -3.51 4.59
N ALA A 57 12.36 -2.57 4.80
CA ALA A 57 12.51 -1.19 4.33
C ALA A 57 13.76 -0.50 4.90
N VAL A 58 14.01 -0.69 6.20
CA VAL A 58 15.18 -0.11 6.88
C VAL A 58 16.48 -0.68 6.30
N PHE A 59 16.56 -1.99 6.09
CA PHE A 59 17.76 -2.62 5.51
C PHE A 59 18.05 -2.09 4.11
N ILE A 60 17.05 -2.06 3.23
CA ILE A 60 17.23 -1.57 1.86
C ILE A 60 17.67 -0.10 1.85
N VAL A 61 17.05 0.77 2.64
CA VAL A 61 17.41 2.19 2.69
C VAL A 61 18.80 2.40 3.27
N ARG A 62 19.16 1.66 4.33
CA ARG A 62 20.48 1.74 4.97
C ARG A 62 21.57 1.26 4.02
N ASP A 63 21.42 0.07 3.45
CA ASP A 63 22.43 -0.52 2.56
C ASP A 63 22.54 0.28 1.25
N SER A 64 21.43 0.82 0.73
CA SER A 64 21.49 1.74 -0.43
C SER A 64 22.30 3.00 -0.13
N ARG A 65 22.29 3.47 1.13
CA ARG A 65 23.09 4.63 1.55
C ARG A 65 24.55 4.25 1.77
N ASP A 66 24.81 3.14 2.46
CA ASP A 66 26.16 2.73 2.86
C ASP A 66 27.00 2.26 1.66
N PHE A 67 26.36 1.60 0.68
CA PHE A 67 27.01 1.11 -0.54
C PHE A 67 26.79 2.03 -1.76
N GLU A 68 26.23 3.23 -1.56
CA GLU A 68 25.92 4.22 -2.60
C GLU A 68 25.17 3.64 -3.82
N LEU A 69 24.21 2.74 -3.57
CA LEU A 69 23.42 2.10 -4.62
C LEU A 69 22.40 3.12 -5.17
N LYS A 70 22.68 3.68 -6.35
CA LYS A 70 21.86 4.75 -6.95
C LYS A 70 20.74 4.24 -7.83
N THR A 71 20.77 2.96 -8.22
CA THR A 71 19.81 2.38 -9.16
C THR A 71 19.21 1.10 -8.62
N LEU A 72 17.94 0.86 -8.94
CA LEU A 72 17.22 -0.35 -8.55
C LEU A 72 17.93 -1.64 -9.03
N HIS A 73 18.53 -1.59 -10.23
CA HIS A 73 19.30 -2.69 -10.78
C HIS A 73 20.53 -3.06 -9.92
N GLN A 74 21.26 -2.05 -9.42
CA GLN A 74 22.41 -2.27 -8.53
C GLN A 74 21.98 -2.91 -7.22
N VAL A 75 20.83 -2.51 -6.66
CA VAL A 75 20.27 -3.13 -5.45
C VAL A 75 19.98 -4.62 -5.70
N TYR A 76 19.33 -4.98 -6.80
CA TYR A 76 19.07 -6.39 -7.11
C TYR A 76 20.34 -7.21 -7.34
N ILE A 77 21.35 -6.66 -8.02
CA ILE A 77 22.63 -7.35 -8.21
C ILE A 77 23.37 -7.50 -6.88
N PHE A 78 23.33 -6.50 -6.01
CA PHE A 78 24.00 -6.54 -4.72
C PHE A 78 23.48 -7.68 -3.82
N TYR A 79 22.15 -7.84 -3.73
CA TYR A 79 21.57 -8.89 -2.88
C TYR A 79 21.50 -10.27 -3.54
N CYS A 80 21.23 -10.34 -4.85
CA CYS A 80 20.92 -11.60 -5.53
C CYS A 80 21.99 -12.03 -6.56
N GLY A 81 23.05 -11.26 -6.73
CA GLY A 81 24.11 -11.53 -7.71
C GLY A 81 23.68 -11.24 -9.15
N LYS A 82 24.58 -11.51 -10.10
CA LYS A 82 24.44 -11.07 -11.51
C LYS A 82 23.27 -11.74 -12.25
N TYR A 83 23.05 -13.04 -12.05
CA TYR A 83 22.04 -13.79 -12.80
C TYR A 83 20.64 -13.60 -12.21
N LEU A 84 20.47 -13.90 -10.92
CA LEU A 84 19.17 -13.77 -10.25
C LEU A 84 18.77 -12.31 -10.07
N GLY A 85 19.73 -11.40 -9.81
CA GLY A 85 19.46 -9.96 -9.72
C GLY A 85 18.93 -9.36 -11.02
N ASN A 86 19.49 -9.74 -12.18
CA ASN A 86 18.97 -9.27 -13.46
C ASN A 86 17.57 -9.82 -13.76
N ALA A 87 17.31 -11.09 -13.44
CA ALA A 87 15.97 -11.68 -13.57
C ALA A 87 14.94 -10.95 -12.70
N LEU A 88 15.27 -10.66 -11.44
CA LEU A 88 14.41 -9.90 -10.53
C LEU A 88 14.21 -8.45 -10.98
N PHE A 89 15.21 -7.81 -11.56
CA PHE A 89 15.08 -6.46 -12.11
C PHE A 89 14.07 -6.43 -13.27
N VAL A 90 14.19 -7.37 -14.22
CA VAL A 90 13.24 -7.50 -15.34
C VAL A 90 11.83 -7.82 -14.83
N PHE A 91 11.72 -8.75 -13.88
CA PHE A 91 10.45 -9.07 -13.22
C PHE A 91 9.84 -7.82 -12.56
N SER A 92 10.63 -6.98 -11.91
CA SER A 92 10.16 -5.77 -11.22
C SER A 92 9.63 -4.73 -12.19
N ILE A 93 10.25 -4.56 -13.37
CA ILE A 93 9.73 -3.68 -14.42
C ILE A 93 8.37 -4.21 -14.93
N ALA A 94 8.25 -5.51 -15.18
CA ALA A 94 6.98 -6.11 -15.59
C ALA A 94 5.90 -5.99 -14.50
N TYR A 95 6.29 -6.18 -13.23
CA TYR A 95 5.41 -6.04 -12.07
C TYR A 95 4.91 -4.60 -11.91
N LEU A 96 5.78 -3.60 -12.10
CA LEU A 96 5.39 -2.18 -12.09
C LEU A 96 4.33 -1.86 -13.15
N PHE A 97 4.47 -2.41 -14.36
CA PHE A 97 3.46 -2.24 -15.41
C PHE A 97 2.12 -2.90 -15.04
N CYS A 98 2.17 -4.11 -14.48
CA CYS A 98 0.98 -4.82 -14.00
C CYS A 98 0.28 -4.07 -12.86
N MET A 99 1.04 -3.55 -11.89
CA MET A 99 0.47 -2.77 -10.79
C MET A 99 -0.13 -1.45 -11.27
N ALA A 100 0.51 -0.77 -12.22
CA ALA A 100 -0.05 0.44 -12.81
C ALA A 100 -1.40 0.17 -13.50
N SER A 101 -1.52 -0.90 -14.27
CA SER A 101 -2.78 -1.26 -14.94
C SER A 101 -3.86 -1.70 -13.95
N LEU A 102 -3.50 -2.47 -12.91
CA LEU A 102 -4.40 -2.88 -11.83
C LEU A 102 -4.96 -1.67 -11.05
N MET A 103 -4.13 -0.65 -10.78
CA MET A 103 -4.60 0.56 -10.09
C MET A 103 -5.60 1.37 -10.93
N ILE A 104 -5.35 1.50 -12.25
CA ILE A 104 -6.30 2.19 -13.15
C ILE A 104 -7.62 1.42 -13.22
N ALA A 105 -7.57 0.09 -13.32
CA ALA A 105 -8.75 -0.76 -13.30
C ALA A 105 -9.51 -0.66 -11.95
N GLY A 106 -8.80 -0.70 -10.83
CA GLY A 106 -9.36 -0.57 -9.49
C GLY A 106 -10.05 0.77 -9.27
N SER A 107 -9.46 1.86 -9.78
CA SER A 107 -10.13 3.16 -9.72
C SER A 107 -11.39 3.22 -10.60
N GLY A 108 -11.39 2.60 -11.77
CA GLY A 108 -12.61 2.50 -12.60
C GLY A 108 -13.76 1.83 -11.85
N ALA A 109 -13.47 0.69 -11.19
CA ALA A 109 -14.45 -0.01 -10.38
C ALA A 109 -14.94 0.81 -9.18
N ALA A 110 -14.04 1.51 -8.48
CA ALA A 110 -14.41 2.39 -7.38
C ALA A 110 -15.37 3.51 -7.83
N PHE A 111 -15.09 4.15 -8.97
CA PHE A 111 -15.98 5.19 -9.50
C PHE A 111 -17.38 4.67 -9.84
N SER A 112 -17.47 3.46 -10.39
CA SER A 112 -18.78 2.84 -10.65
C SER A 112 -19.53 2.48 -9.37
N GLN A 113 -18.83 2.04 -8.32
CA GLN A 113 -19.45 1.70 -7.04
C GLN A 113 -19.95 2.94 -6.29
N TYR A 114 -19.15 4.01 -6.23
CA TYR A 114 -19.48 5.19 -5.42
C TYR A 114 -20.33 6.23 -6.17
N PHE A 115 -20.08 6.44 -7.47
CA PHE A 115 -20.78 7.48 -8.25
C PHE A 115 -21.84 6.92 -9.20
N ASN A 116 -21.98 5.60 -9.33
CA ASN A 116 -22.90 4.95 -10.29
C ASN A 116 -22.66 5.38 -11.76
N VAL A 117 -21.45 5.85 -12.07
CA VAL A 117 -21.04 6.25 -13.43
C VAL A 117 -20.25 5.10 -14.09
N GLY A 118 -20.28 5.01 -15.42
CA GLY A 118 -19.55 3.97 -16.15
C GLY A 118 -18.04 3.94 -15.85
N ASN A 119 -17.47 2.73 -15.79
CA ASN A 119 -16.07 2.46 -15.46
C ASN A 119 -15.06 3.29 -16.27
N GLU A 120 -15.40 3.62 -17.52
CA GLU A 120 -14.51 4.33 -18.43
C GLU A 120 -14.16 5.74 -17.93
N LEU A 121 -15.11 6.44 -17.31
CA LEU A 121 -14.85 7.79 -16.80
C LEU A 121 -13.81 7.78 -15.68
N GLY A 122 -13.91 6.84 -14.73
CA GLY A 122 -12.95 6.69 -13.64
C GLY A 122 -11.54 6.35 -14.13
N ARG A 123 -11.44 5.49 -15.16
CA ARG A 123 -10.16 5.12 -15.78
C ARG A 123 -9.51 6.32 -16.46
N ILE A 124 -10.26 7.06 -17.27
CA ILE A 124 -9.76 8.24 -17.99
C ILE A 124 -9.25 9.29 -16.99
N ILE A 125 -10.03 9.60 -15.95
CA ILE A 125 -9.65 10.58 -14.92
C ILE A 125 -8.34 10.16 -14.26
N MET A 126 -8.19 8.90 -13.84
CA MET A 126 -6.94 8.45 -13.21
C MET A 126 -5.75 8.44 -14.16
N THR A 127 -5.93 8.04 -15.43
CA THR A 127 -4.84 8.09 -16.40
C THR A 127 -4.35 9.53 -16.58
N VAL A 128 -5.24 10.51 -16.68
CA VAL A 128 -4.87 11.93 -16.78
C VAL A 128 -4.12 12.40 -15.52
N LEU A 129 -4.61 12.03 -14.33
CA LEU A 129 -3.94 12.40 -13.07
C LEU A 129 -2.54 11.78 -12.94
N VAL A 130 -2.37 10.52 -13.34
CA VAL A 130 -1.06 9.84 -13.37
C VAL A 130 -0.10 10.53 -14.35
N LEU A 131 -0.58 10.93 -15.53
CA LEU A 131 0.24 11.68 -16.49
C LEU A 131 0.68 13.03 -15.92
N ILE A 132 -0.25 13.81 -15.35
CA ILE A 132 0.08 15.12 -14.74
C ILE A 132 1.10 14.96 -13.61
N THR A 133 0.90 13.98 -12.72
CA THR A 133 1.82 13.73 -11.60
C THR A 133 3.19 13.25 -12.07
N GLY A 134 3.27 12.45 -13.14
CA GLY A 134 4.53 12.06 -13.75
C GLY A 134 5.31 13.24 -14.36
N LEU A 135 4.61 14.19 -15.00
CA LEU A 135 5.23 15.37 -15.61
C LEU A 135 5.76 16.40 -14.59
N LEU A 136 5.22 16.40 -13.36
CA LEU A 136 5.67 17.28 -12.27
C LEU A 136 7.06 16.92 -11.71
N GLY A 137 7.63 15.77 -12.11
CA GLY A 137 8.95 15.30 -11.73
C GLY A 137 9.00 14.61 -10.36
N MET A 138 10.08 13.83 -10.14
CA MET A 138 10.23 12.94 -8.97
C MET A 138 10.01 13.62 -7.62
N ARG A 139 10.52 14.84 -7.44
CA ARG A 139 10.40 15.55 -6.15
C ARG A 139 8.94 15.90 -5.82
N LYS A 140 8.19 16.41 -6.80
CA LYS A 140 6.78 16.77 -6.62
C LYS A 140 5.91 15.53 -6.47
N MET A 141 6.23 14.45 -7.18
CA MET A 141 5.57 13.16 -7.03
C MET A 141 5.66 12.65 -5.58
N VAL A 142 6.87 12.64 -5.00
CA VAL A 142 7.07 12.23 -3.60
C VAL A 142 6.37 13.18 -2.63
N ASP A 143 6.35 14.49 -2.91
CA ASP A 143 5.64 15.46 -2.07
C ASP A 143 4.13 15.22 -2.03
N VAL A 144 3.52 14.96 -3.19
CA VAL A 144 2.09 14.67 -3.31
C VAL A 144 1.74 13.37 -2.60
N ILE A 145 2.45 12.28 -2.92
CA ILE A 145 2.19 10.96 -2.32
C ILE A 145 2.52 10.96 -0.82
N GLY A 146 3.60 11.63 -0.43
CA GLY A 146 4.02 11.76 0.96
C GLY A 146 3.00 12.47 1.84
N SER A 147 2.29 13.46 1.29
CA SER A 147 1.18 14.11 1.99
C SER A 147 -0.09 13.26 2.05
N LEU A 148 -0.30 12.33 1.10
CA LEU A 148 -1.44 11.42 1.10
C LEU A 148 -1.32 10.33 2.18
N GLY A 149 -0.10 9.89 2.52
CA GLY A 149 0.13 8.86 3.53
C GLY A 149 -0.52 9.16 4.89
N PRO A 150 -0.21 10.30 5.54
CA PRO A 150 -0.85 10.68 6.80
C PRO A 150 -2.36 10.82 6.68
N CYS A 151 -2.86 11.31 5.54
CA CYS A 151 -4.28 11.45 5.27
C CYS A 151 -4.99 10.08 5.29
N ILE A 152 -4.41 9.09 4.60
CA ILE A 152 -4.93 7.71 4.58
C ILE A 152 -4.98 7.12 5.99
N ILE A 153 -3.91 7.29 6.79
CA ILE A 153 -3.87 6.80 8.17
C ILE A 153 -5.02 7.38 9.01
N VAL A 154 -5.25 8.69 8.92
CA VAL A 154 -6.34 9.34 9.65
C VAL A 154 -7.70 8.78 9.22
N PHE A 155 -7.94 8.63 7.91
CA PHE A 155 -9.21 8.06 7.43
C PHE A 155 -9.42 6.61 7.89
N VAL A 156 -8.39 5.77 7.83
CA VAL A 156 -8.48 4.38 8.30
C VAL A 156 -8.76 4.33 9.80
N MET A 157 -8.09 5.16 10.60
CA MET A 157 -8.34 5.25 12.04
C MET A 157 -9.76 5.71 12.35
N LEU A 158 -10.29 6.70 11.63
CA LEU A 158 -11.67 7.16 11.79
C LEU A 158 -12.68 6.04 11.46
N ILE A 159 -12.50 5.36 10.32
CA ILE A 159 -13.37 4.26 9.92
C ILE A 159 -13.30 3.13 10.95
N ALA A 160 -12.10 2.77 11.42
CA ALA A 160 -11.93 1.73 12.43
C ALA A 160 -12.63 2.09 13.76
N ILE A 161 -12.49 3.34 14.23
CA ILE A 161 -13.16 3.81 15.45
C ILE A 161 -14.68 3.75 15.29
N ILE A 162 -15.23 4.28 14.17
CA ILE A 162 -16.66 4.23 13.88
C ILE A 162 -17.17 2.78 13.81
N ALA A 163 -16.40 1.90 13.15
CA ALA A 163 -16.72 0.48 13.04
C ALA A 163 -16.72 -0.22 14.41
N LEU A 164 -15.78 0.11 15.30
CA LEU A 164 -15.75 -0.45 16.66
C LEU A 164 -16.95 0.01 17.49
N PHE A 165 -17.32 1.29 17.43
CA PHE A 165 -18.50 1.79 18.13
C PHE A 165 -19.81 1.21 17.59
N ARG A 166 -19.93 1.02 16.27
CA ARG A 166 -21.10 0.36 15.64
C ARG A 166 -21.11 -1.15 15.88
N GLY A 167 -19.95 -1.79 15.86
CA GLY A 167 -19.78 -3.23 16.04
C GLY A 167 -20.09 -3.71 17.46
N GLN A 168 -19.98 -2.85 18.48
CA GLN A 168 -20.42 -3.19 19.85
C GLN A 168 -21.93 -3.53 19.93
N THR A 169 -22.73 -3.06 18.99
CA THR A 169 -24.17 -3.36 18.90
C THR A 169 -24.45 -4.76 18.32
N ASP A 170 -23.57 -5.29 17.46
CA ASP A 170 -23.71 -6.61 16.78
C ASP A 170 -22.82 -7.72 17.35
N LEU A 171 -21.74 -7.39 18.08
CA LEU A 171 -20.74 -8.35 18.58
C LEU A 171 -21.33 -9.43 19.52
N LYS A 172 -22.45 -9.12 20.21
CA LYS A 172 -23.14 -10.11 21.05
C LYS A 172 -23.84 -11.21 20.23
N GLN A 173 -24.21 -10.94 18.99
CA GLN A 173 -25.02 -11.85 18.17
C GLN A 173 -24.13 -12.80 17.35
N GLU A 174 -23.03 -12.33 16.78
CA GLU A 174 -22.09 -13.19 16.02
C GLU A 174 -21.24 -14.13 16.89
N ILE A 175 -20.84 -13.70 18.10
CA ILE A 175 -20.11 -14.58 19.04
C ILE A 175 -21.00 -15.77 19.47
N SER A 176 -22.32 -15.58 19.57
CA SER A 176 -23.28 -16.66 19.89
C SER A 176 -23.47 -17.66 18.74
N THR A 177 -23.36 -17.20 17.49
CA THR A 177 -23.49 -18.04 16.29
C THR A 177 -22.21 -18.82 16.02
N PHE A 178 -21.02 -18.23 16.21
CA PHE A 178 -19.73 -18.91 16.02
C PHE A 178 -19.48 -20.01 17.09
N MET A 179 -19.99 -19.83 18.31
CA MET A 179 -19.99 -20.87 19.36
C MET A 179 -20.95 -22.03 19.04
N ARG A 180 -22.02 -21.80 18.25
CA ARG A 180 -22.98 -22.85 17.85
C ARG A 180 -22.53 -23.68 16.64
N THR A 181 -21.66 -23.17 15.76
CA THR A 181 -21.21 -23.90 14.57
C THR A 181 -20.01 -24.83 14.83
N LYS A 182 -19.46 -24.82 16.04
CA LYS A 182 -18.36 -25.70 16.48
C LYS A 182 -18.76 -26.75 17.52
N CYS A 183 -20.05 -27.00 17.72
CA CYS A 183 -20.57 -28.13 18.51
C CYS A 183 -21.39 -29.08 17.63
#